data_AF-A0A355M4V2-F1
#
_entry.id   AF-A0A355M4V2-F1
#
_cell.length_a   1.000
_cell.length_b   1.000
_cell.length_c   1.000
_cell.angle_alpha   90.00
_cell.angle_beta   90.00
_cell.angle_gamma   90.00
#
_symmetry.space_group_name_H-M   'P 1'
#
loop_
_entity.id
_entity.type
_entity.pdbx_description
1 polymer ?
#
loop_
_entity_poly.entity_id
_entity_poly.type
_entity_poly.pdbx_seq_one_letter_code
_entity_poly.pdbx_strand_id
1 'polypeptide(L)'
;MDENKTQTNNKGNLKTVRTYLSDMADTVRANEISVIKVALAEQNKQAREDLYRKVEGTPVKKIFWFIGGLVFIAGAIYGSTFLFKEKAIKETPQIIMRKGDSLISYDEISTLTLVDTENLISKINTSKKEGSKVSKIDSIKFISLVKEIDGSKELIKIEDIFLGMKSTAPSSLIRSLSNSYMIGTYTKNGTGSTGTTDSNPNLFLIFQSTDYSYTYAGMLEWEKTMAGDMFDLFEFNTNDNKIEINKRKWRDIIISNKDARVLFNENNKPIIYYIFIDKENLVITDSVDAIKEIISKLIIKNIKPL
;
A
#
# COMPACT_ATOMS: atom_id res chain seq x y z
N MET A 1 60.32 -128.09 3.96
CA MET A 1 60.14 -128.42 2.54
C MET A 1 58.68 -128.15 2.22
N ASP A 2 58.49 -127.26 1.24
CA ASP A 2 57.33 -127.17 0.35
C ASP A 2 55.98 -126.81 1.01
N GLU A 3 55.05 -126.08 0.39
CA GLU A 3 54.98 -125.23 -0.77
C GLU A 3 53.64 -124.47 -0.60
N ASN A 4 53.68 -123.16 -0.83
CA ASN A 4 52.71 -122.35 -1.56
C ASN A 4 51.31 -122.96 -1.92
N LYS A 5 50.22 -122.30 -1.50
CA LYS A 5 49.37 -121.50 -2.42
C LYS A 5 48.15 -120.84 -1.74
N THR A 6 48.23 -119.52 -1.76
CA THR A 6 47.22 -118.51 -2.13
C THR A 6 45.82 -118.98 -2.54
N GLN A 7 44.80 -118.37 -1.93
CA GLN A 7 43.62 -117.90 -2.66
C GLN A 7 43.27 -116.47 -2.22
N THR A 8 43.41 -115.56 -3.19
CA THR A 8 42.89 -114.20 -3.24
C THR A 8 41.37 -114.18 -3.15
N ASN A 9 40.81 -113.28 -2.33
CA ASN A 9 39.43 -112.85 -2.53
C ASN A 9 39.30 -111.34 -2.35
N ASN A 10 38.76 -110.73 -3.39
CA ASN A 10 38.61 -109.30 -3.62
C ASN A 10 37.34 -108.82 -2.89
N LYS A 11 37.42 -107.80 -2.03
CA LYS A 11 36.22 -107.13 -1.48
C LYS A 11 36.38 -105.62 -1.43
N GLY A 12 35.42 -104.97 -2.08
CA GLY A 12 35.35 -103.53 -2.32
C GLY A 12 35.16 -102.68 -1.07
N ASN A 13 35.55 -101.43 -1.29
CA ASN A 13 35.71 -100.29 -0.40
C ASN A 13 34.36 -99.77 0.18
N LEU A 14 34.25 -99.65 1.50
CA LEU A 14 33.14 -98.95 2.18
C LEU A 14 33.64 -97.61 2.72
N LYS A 15 32.92 -96.53 2.36
CA LYS A 15 33.26 -95.12 2.61
C LYS A 15 32.94 -94.75 4.07
N THR A 16 33.96 -94.37 4.84
CA THR A 16 33.82 -93.91 6.24
C THR A 16 33.03 -92.60 6.32
N VAL A 17 32.01 -92.54 7.19
CA VAL A 17 31.22 -91.32 7.42
C VAL A 17 32.05 -90.33 8.22
N ARG A 18 32.30 -89.15 7.65
CA ARG A 18 32.92 -88.03 8.38
C ARG A 18 31.87 -87.37 9.27
N THR A 19 32.22 -87.15 10.53
CA THR A 19 31.41 -86.39 11.47
C THR A 19 32.11 -85.10 11.81
N TYR A 20 31.33 -84.06 12.12
CA TYR A 20 31.84 -82.77 12.57
C TYR A 20 32.85 -82.91 13.73
N LEU A 21 32.65 -83.91 14.59
CA LEU A 21 33.51 -84.19 15.74
C LEU A 21 34.89 -84.74 15.31
N SER A 22 34.93 -85.56 14.27
CA SER A 22 36.18 -86.06 13.70
C SER A 22 36.94 -84.95 12.96
N ASP A 23 36.23 -84.12 12.19
CA ASP A 23 36.85 -82.99 11.47
C ASP A 23 37.39 -81.92 12.45
N MET A 24 36.71 -81.67 13.58
CA MET A 24 37.24 -80.80 14.63
C MET A 24 38.46 -81.40 15.33
N ALA A 25 38.48 -82.72 15.59
CA ALA A 25 39.61 -83.37 16.23
C ALA A 25 40.86 -83.36 15.33
N ASP A 26 40.69 -83.62 14.03
CA ASP A 26 41.80 -83.60 13.07
C ASP A 26 42.33 -82.19 12.82
N THR A 27 41.47 -81.16 12.82
CA THR A 27 41.90 -79.76 12.67
C THR A 27 42.65 -79.22 13.90
N VAL A 28 42.28 -79.66 15.10
CA VAL A 28 43.01 -79.32 16.33
C VAL A 28 44.40 -79.96 16.35
N ARG A 29 44.52 -81.22 15.89
CA ARG A 29 45.82 -81.91 15.78
C ARG A 29 46.70 -81.35 14.67
N ALA A 30 46.16 -81.11 13.48
CA ALA A 30 46.94 -80.68 12.32
C ALA A 30 47.47 -79.24 12.44
N ASN A 31 46.75 -78.37 13.17
CA ASN A 31 47.11 -76.95 13.32
C ASN A 31 47.64 -76.59 14.72
N GLU A 32 47.96 -77.59 15.56
CA GLU A 32 48.46 -77.41 16.94
C GLU A 32 47.65 -76.38 17.76
N ILE A 33 46.33 -76.38 17.59
CA ILE A 33 45.48 -75.35 18.22
C ILE A 33 45.35 -75.68 19.71
N SER A 34 46.10 -74.94 20.52
CA SER A 34 46.05 -75.07 21.98
C SER A 34 44.64 -74.79 22.51
N VAL A 35 44.16 -75.65 23.42
CA VAL A 35 42.87 -75.52 24.12
C VAL A 35 42.72 -74.14 24.77
N ILE A 36 43.84 -73.54 25.19
CA ILE A 36 43.89 -72.21 25.79
C ILE A 36 43.52 -71.12 24.76
N LYS A 37 43.95 -71.25 23.49
CA LYS A 37 43.58 -70.30 22.42
C LYS A 37 42.09 -70.37 22.09
N VAL A 38 41.50 -71.56 22.14
CA VAL A 38 40.05 -71.74 21.91
C VAL A 38 39.26 -71.11 23.06
N ALA A 39 39.69 -71.34 24.31
CA ALA A 39 39.06 -70.70 25.47
C ALA A 39 39.17 -69.17 25.43
N LEU A 40 40.33 -68.63 25.02
CA LEU A 40 40.52 -67.19 24.81
C LEU A 40 39.68 -66.64 23.65
N ALA A 41 39.52 -67.39 22.56
CA ALA A 41 38.68 -67.00 21.44
C ALA A 41 37.20 -66.97 21.83
N GLU A 42 36.74 -67.96 22.61
CA GLU A 42 35.35 -68.02 23.10
C GLU A 42 35.08 -66.92 24.14
N GLN A 43 36.03 -66.66 25.05
CA GLN A 43 35.93 -65.55 25.98
C GLN A 43 35.89 -64.19 25.25
N ASN A 44 36.70 -64.01 24.21
CA ASN A 44 36.67 -62.80 23.38
C ASN A 44 35.38 -62.67 22.57
N LYS A 45 34.77 -63.79 22.15
CA LYS A 45 33.47 -63.79 21.48
C LYS A 45 32.36 -63.39 22.45
N GLN A 46 32.32 -63.96 23.65
CA GLN A 46 31.35 -63.58 24.69
C GLN A 46 31.52 -62.13 25.13
N ALA A 47 32.76 -61.66 25.34
CA ALA A 47 33.02 -60.25 25.67
C ALA A 47 32.59 -59.29 24.55
N ARG A 48 32.69 -59.69 23.28
CA ARG A 48 32.17 -58.92 22.15
C ARG A 48 30.63 -58.94 22.10
N GLU A 49 30.00 -60.08 22.33
CA GLU A 49 28.54 -60.21 22.38
C GLU A 49 27.94 -59.38 23.54
N ASP A 50 28.60 -59.33 24.69
CA ASP A 50 28.22 -58.46 25.82
C ASP A 50 28.42 -56.97 25.51
N LEU A 51 29.44 -56.62 24.72
CA LEU A 51 29.62 -55.24 24.23
C LEU A 51 28.52 -54.84 23.23
N TYR A 52 28.08 -55.74 22.33
CA TYR A 52 26.98 -55.45 21.41
C TYR A 52 25.63 -55.33 22.11
N ARG A 53 25.39 -56.15 23.13
CA ARG A 53 24.15 -56.09 23.93
C ARG A 53 24.06 -54.85 24.80
N LYS A 54 25.20 -54.25 25.17
CA LYS A 54 25.29 -52.96 25.90
C LYS A 54 25.18 -51.72 24.98
N VAL A 55 25.16 -51.92 23.67
CA VAL A 55 25.03 -50.86 22.63
C VAL A 55 23.60 -50.76 22.08
N GLU A 56 22.62 -51.46 22.66
CA GLU A 56 21.21 -51.05 22.55
C GLU A 56 21.04 -49.69 23.24
N GLY A 57 21.28 -48.65 22.44
CA GLY A 57 21.34 -47.27 22.87
C GLY A 57 20.11 -46.89 23.68
N THR A 58 20.37 -46.23 24.80
CA THR A 58 19.37 -45.66 25.69
C THR A 58 18.31 -44.91 24.87
N PRO A 59 17.00 -45.15 25.09
CA PRO A 59 15.92 -44.59 24.28
C PRO A 59 15.88 -43.05 24.24
N VAL A 60 16.66 -42.40 25.10
CA VAL A 60 16.81 -40.95 25.21
C VAL A 60 17.26 -40.30 23.90
N LYS A 61 18.15 -40.92 23.10
CA LYS A 61 18.60 -40.33 21.83
C LYS A 61 17.52 -40.34 20.74
N LYS A 62 16.65 -41.35 20.75
CA LYS A 62 15.49 -41.44 19.84
C LYS A 62 14.37 -40.49 20.29
N ILE A 63 14.13 -40.39 21.60
CA ILE A 63 13.16 -39.44 22.17
C ILE A 63 13.57 -37.99 21.89
N PHE A 64 14.88 -37.68 21.97
CA PHE A 64 15.39 -36.34 21.70
C PHE A 64 15.19 -35.95 20.22
N TRP A 65 15.41 -36.88 19.29
CA TRP A 65 15.12 -36.67 17.87
C TRP A 65 13.63 -36.49 17.58
N PHE A 66 12.78 -37.24 18.28
CA PHE A 66 11.32 -37.13 18.14
C PHE A 66 10.79 -35.79 18.67
N ILE A 67 11.26 -35.36 19.84
CA ILE A 67 10.91 -34.06 20.44
C ILE A 67 11.45 -32.91 19.59
N GLY A 68 12.69 -33.02 19.10
CA GLY A 68 13.29 -32.03 18.22
C GLY A 68 12.50 -31.83 16.92
N GLY A 69 12.04 -32.92 16.30
CA GLY A 69 11.18 -32.86 15.11
C GLY A 69 9.83 -32.19 15.38
N LEU A 70 9.21 -32.48 16.54
CA LEU A 70 7.92 -31.92 16.91
C LEU A 70 8.02 -30.40 17.19
N VAL A 71 9.10 -29.95 17.82
CA VAL A 71 9.39 -28.52 18.01
C VAL A 71 9.65 -27.82 16.67
N PHE A 72 10.34 -28.48 15.73
CA PHE A 72 10.58 -27.92 14.39
C PHE A 72 9.28 -27.72 13.60
N ILE A 73 8.36 -28.70 13.68
CA ILE A 73 7.04 -28.61 13.03
C ILE A 73 6.19 -27.50 13.67
N ALA A 74 6.16 -27.42 15.01
CA ALA A 74 5.46 -26.35 15.70
C ALA A 74 6.04 -24.96 15.37
N GLY A 75 7.36 -24.84 15.29
CA GLY A 75 8.05 -23.62 14.86
C GLY A 75 7.76 -23.25 13.41
N ALA A 76 7.69 -24.23 12.50
CA ALA A 76 7.33 -24.00 11.10
C ALA A 76 5.88 -23.54 10.94
N ILE A 77 4.94 -24.10 11.71
CA ILE A 77 3.53 -23.68 11.72
C ILE A 77 3.42 -22.26 12.27
N TYR A 78 4.04 -21.98 13.42
CA TYR A 78 4.01 -20.65 14.03
C TYR A 78 4.67 -19.60 13.13
N GLY A 79 5.86 -19.88 12.60
CA GLY A 79 6.58 -19.03 11.66
C GLY A 79 5.81 -18.78 10.37
N SER A 80 5.14 -19.79 9.82
CA SER A 80 4.27 -19.63 8.65
C SER A 80 3.11 -18.68 8.94
N THR A 81 2.41 -18.85 10.07
CA THR A 81 1.32 -17.92 10.44
C THR A 81 1.79 -16.50 10.68
N PHE A 82 3.02 -16.32 11.18
CA PHE A 82 3.63 -15.00 11.37
C PHE A 82 3.97 -14.35 10.03
N LEU A 83 4.59 -15.09 9.10
CA LEU A 83 4.93 -14.61 7.76
C LEU A 83 3.68 -14.32 6.90
N PHE A 84 2.59 -15.09 7.06
CA PHE A 84 1.33 -14.80 6.39
C PHE A 84 0.59 -13.60 6.98
N LYS A 85 0.77 -13.30 8.28
CA LYS A 85 0.26 -12.06 8.89
C LYS A 85 1.03 -10.82 8.41
N GLU A 86 2.33 -10.92 8.14
CA GLU A 86 3.12 -9.83 7.55
C GLU A 86 2.85 -9.65 6.04
N LYS A 87 2.67 -10.73 5.27
CA LYS A 87 2.32 -10.64 3.83
C LYS A 87 0.92 -10.09 3.54
N ALA A 88 0.04 -10.00 4.54
CA ALA A 88 -1.25 -9.33 4.43
C ALA A 88 -1.13 -7.79 4.43
N ILE A 89 0.06 -7.25 4.70
CA ILE A 89 0.42 -5.89 4.33
C ILE A 89 0.99 -5.99 2.92
N LYS A 90 0.11 -6.23 1.93
CA LYS A 90 0.46 -5.81 0.57
C LYS A 90 0.68 -4.32 0.67
N GLU A 91 1.92 -3.89 0.49
CA GLU A 91 2.23 -2.52 0.13
C GLU A 91 1.38 -2.21 -1.11
N THR A 92 0.20 -1.64 -0.87
CA THR A 92 -0.53 -0.91 -1.89
C THR A 92 0.51 0.06 -2.43
N PRO A 93 0.72 0.17 -3.75
CA PRO A 93 1.59 1.20 -4.27
C PRO A 93 1.00 2.53 -3.80
N GLN A 94 1.56 3.05 -2.70
CA GLN A 94 1.35 4.42 -2.33
C GLN A 94 2.08 5.16 -3.42
N ILE A 95 1.32 5.82 -4.29
CA ILE A 95 1.90 6.91 -5.05
C ILE A 95 2.47 7.84 -3.99
N ILE A 96 3.80 7.86 -3.90
CA ILE A 96 4.53 8.95 -3.26
C ILE A 96 4.25 10.12 -4.19
N MET A 97 3.13 10.81 -3.97
CA MET A 97 2.87 12.05 -4.65
C MET A 97 3.99 12.96 -4.19
N ARG A 98 4.97 13.17 -5.06
CA ARG A 98 6.14 13.97 -4.72
C ARG A 98 5.61 15.34 -4.33
N LYS A 99 6.21 15.93 -3.31
CA LYS A 99 5.97 17.30 -2.81
C LYS A 99 6.11 18.41 -3.90
N GLY A 100 6.27 18.05 -5.18
CA GLY A 100 6.45 18.94 -6.34
C GLY A 100 5.29 18.95 -7.36
N ASP A 101 4.24 18.12 -7.22
CA ASP A 101 3.17 18.05 -8.23
C ASP A 101 1.98 19.00 -7.96
N SER A 102 2.04 19.80 -6.88
CA SER A 102 1.00 20.77 -6.55
C SER A 102 1.19 22.11 -7.26
N LEU A 103 0.09 22.76 -7.64
CA LEU A 103 0.10 24.08 -8.28
C LEU A 103 0.72 25.15 -7.39
N ILE A 104 0.44 25.10 -6.08
CA ILE A 104 1.04 25.96 -5.06
C ILE A 104 1.53 25.13 -3.86
N SER A 105 2.38 25.72 -3.02
CA SER A 105 2.79 25.09 -1.76
C SER A 105 1.60 24.97 -0.80
N TYR A 106 1.57 23.87 -0.05
CA TYR A 106 0.55 23.57 0.95
C TYR A 106 1.22 23.17 2.27
N ASP A 107 0.50 23.39 3.38
CA ASP A 107 0.93 23.02 4.73
C ASP A 107 0.42 21.63 5.10
N GLU A 108 -0.80 21.30 4.67
CA GLU A 108 -1.47 20.04 4.94
C GLU A 108 -2.00 19.42 3.66
N ILE A 109 -2.12 18.09 3.65
CA ILE A 109 -2.70 17.35 2.54
C ILE A 109 -3.68 16.29 3.04
N SER A 110 -4.86 16.26 2.43
CA SER A 110 -5.88 15.23 2.63
C SER A 110 -6.12 14.54 1.29
N THR A 111 -5.96 13.22 1.25
CA THR A 111 -6.21 12.43 0.05
C THR A 111 -7.58 11.80 0.12
N LEU A 112 -8.44 12.12 -0.83
CA LEU A 112 -9.77 11.54 -0.98
C LEU A 112 -9.74 10.47 -2.05
N THR A 113 -9.97 9.22 -1.64
CA THR A 113 -10.14 8.10 -2.58
C THR A 113 -11.62 8.02 -3.01
N LEU A 114 -11.84 8.08 -4.32
CA LEU A 114 -13.15 7.97 -4.96
C LEU A 114 -13.27 6.62 -5.65
N VAL A 115 -14.36 5.91 -5.35
CA VAL A 115 -14.81 4.74 -6.12
C VAL A 115 -15.67 5.23 -7.30
N ASP A 116 -16.53 6.21 -7.04
CA ASP A 116 -17.37 6.92 -8.00
C ASP A 116 -17.25 8.45 -7.86
N THR A 117 -17.71 9.16 -8.88
CA THR A 117 -17.77 10.63 -8.90
C THR A 117 -19.07 11.19 -8.29
N GLU A 118 -20.06 10.33 -7.98
CA GLU A 118 -21.38 10.77 -7.49
C GLU A 118 -21.32 11.44 -6.11
N ASN A 119 -20.38 10.99 -5.26
CA ASN A 119 -20.21 11.50 -3.90
C ASN A 119 -19.07 12.52 -3.76
N LEU A 120 -18.64 13.14 -4.87
CA LEU A 120 -17.51 14.07 -4.87
C LEU A 120 -17.74 15.26 -3.94
N ILE A 121 -18.87 15.95 -4.09
CA ILE A 121 -19.19 17.17 -3.32
C ILE A 121 -19.25 16.88 -1.81
N SER A 122 -19.94 15.81 -1.41
CA SER A 122 -20.09 15.44 0.00
C SER A 122 -18.74 15.10 0.65
N LYS A 123 -17.86 14.41 -0.07
CA LYS A 123 -16.50 14.10 0.40
C LYS A 123 -15.63 15.35 0.52
N ILE A 124 -15.70 16.28 -0.43
CA ILE A 124 -14.98 17.56 -0.35
C ILE A 124 -15.46 18.37 0.86
N ASN A 125 -16.77 18.52 1.04
CA ASN A 125 -17.35 19.27 2.16
C ASN A 125 -17.03 18.62 3.51
N THR A 126 -16.91 17.29 3.57
CA THR A 126 -16.48 16.58 4.77
C THR A 126 -15.00 16.86 5.07
N SER A 127 -14.12 16.77 4.06
CA SER A 127 -12.69 17.10 4.24
C SER A 127 -12.45 18.55 4.63
N LYS A 128 -13.27 19.49 4.13
CA LYS A 128 -13.29 20.90 4.55
C LYS A 128 -13.55 21.02 6.05
N LYS A 129 -14.56 20.32 6.58
CA LYS A 129 -14.97 20.38 8.00
C LYS A 129 -14.02 19.65 8.96
N GLU A 130 -13.40 18.55 8.53
CA GLU A 130 -12.43 17.80 9.32
C GLU A 130 -11.16 18.62 9.62
N GLY A 131 -10.78 19.54 8.71
CA GLY A 131 -9.65 20.45 8.91
C GLY A 131 -9.87 21.48 10.03
N SER A 132 -11.12 21.89 10.30
CA SER A 132 -11.42 22.99 11.23
C SER A 132 -11.04 22.71 12.70
N LYS A 133 -10.79 21.45 13.09
CA LYS A 133 -10.44 21.11 14.48
C LYS A 133 -8.95 21.25 14.80
N VAL A 134 -8.07 21.30 13.79
CA VAL A 134 -6.60 21.31 13.95
C VAL A 134 -5.90 22.20 12.89
N SER A 135 -6.64 23.04 12.14
CA SER A 135 -6.01 23.86 11.10
C SER A 135 -5.04 24.86 11.71
N LYS A 136 -3.78 24.75 11.33
CA LYS A 136 -2.79 25.80 11.55
C LYS A 136 -3.32 27.10 10.93
N ILE A 137 -3.20 28.21 11.66
CA ILE A 137 -3.69 29.51 11.17
C ILE A 137 -2.88 29.93 9.94
N ASP A 138 -3.54 30.62 9.00
CA ASP A 138 -2.95 31.08 7.73
C ASP A 138 -2.30 29.94 6.94
N SER A 139 -2.99 28.79 6.88
CA SER A 139 -2.52 27.59 6.22
C SER A 139 -3.36 27.20 5.01
N ILE A 140 -2.69 26.51 4.09
CA ILE A 140 -3.30 25.90 2.92
C ILE A 140 -3.35 24.39 3.12
N LYS A 141 -4.56 23.84 3.04
CA LYS A 141 -4.80 22.40 2.98
C LYS A 141 -5.11 22.00 1.54
N PHE A 142 -4.31 21.10 0.98
CA PHE A 142 -4.57 20.50 -0.33
C PHE A 142 -5.49 19.28 -0.19
N ILE A 143 -6.56 19.25 -0.97
CA ILE A 143 -7.47 18.11 -1.10
C ILE A 143 -7.13 17.38 -2.41
N SER A 144 -6.32 16.32 -2.29
CA SER A 144 -5.92 15.50 -3.42
C SER A 144 -6.99 14.48 -3.76
N LEU A 145 -7.47 14.48 -4.99
CA LEU A 145 -8.50 13.57 -5.48
C LEU A 145 -7.85 12.40 -6.24
N VAL A 146 -8.08 11.17 -5.77
CA VAL A 146 -7.60 9.95 -6.45
C VAL A 146 -8.74 8.99 -6.71
N LYS A 147 -8.74 8.34 -7.87
CA LYS A 147 -9.67 7.27 -8.23
C LYS A 147 -8.98 5.93 -8.05
N GLU A 148 -9.71 4.95 -7.52
CA GLU A 148 -9.22 3.58 -7.42
C GLU A 148 -9.75 2.76 -8.60
N ILE A 149 -8.86 2.28 -9.46
CA ILE A 149 -9.17 1.43 -10.62
C ILE A 149 -8.31 0.17 -10.49
N ASP A 150 -8.94 -1.00 -10.38
CA ASP A 150 -8.27 -2.31 -10.32
C ASP A 150 -7.14 -2.40 -9.26
N GLY A 151 -7.32 -1.72 -8.12
CA GLY A 151 -6.35 -1.67 -7.01
C GLY A 151 -5.17 -0.71 -7.24
N SER A 152 -5.14 0.01 -8.36
CA SER A 152 -4.26 1.14 -8.62
C SER A 152 -4.97 2.45 -8.29
N LYS A 153 -4.24 3.40 -7.69
CA LYS A 153 -4.75 4.76 -7.45
C LYS A 153 -4.25 5.65 -8.59
N GLU A 154 -5.12 6.42 -9.21
CA GLU A 154 -4.77 7.39 -10.24
C GLU A 154 -5.34 8.77 -9.89
N LEU A 155 -4.69 9.84 -10.35
CA LEU A 155 -5.26 11.18 -10.25
C LEU A 155 -6.53 11.28 -11.11
N ILE A 156 -7.54 11.94 -10.57
CA ILE A 156 -8.80 12.14 -11.27
C ILE A 156 -8.60 13.12 -12.42
N LYS A 157 -9.21 12.86 -13.57
CA LYS A 157 -9.15 13.78 -14.71
C LYS A 157 -10.08 14.97 -14.50
N ILE A 158 -9.79 16.09 -15.14
CA ILE A 158 -10.59 17.30 -14.97
C ILE A 158 -12.04 17.07 -15.41
N GLU A 159 -12.27 16.32 -16.48
CA GLU A 159 -13.61 15.99 -16.99
C GLU A 159 -14.44 15.23 -15.94
N ASP A 160 -13.81 14.29 -15.22
CA ASP A 160 -14.46 13.49 -14.17
C ASP A 160 -14.85 14.36 -12.97
N ILE A 161 -14.10 15.43 -12.68
CA ILE A 161 -14.44 16.40 -11.62
C ILE A 161 -15.67 17.20 -12.00
N PHE A 162 -15.69 17.76 -13.21
CA PHE A 162 -16.85 18.51 -13.71
C PHE A 162 -18.10 17.62 -13.79
N LEU A 163 -17.93 16.34 -14.19
CA LEU A 163 -19.00 15.35 -14.18
C LEU A 163 -19.48 15.05 -12.74
N GLY A 164 -18.56 14.85 -11.80
CA GLY A 164 -18.90 14.59 -10.39
C GLY A 164 -19.58 15.77 -9.69
N MET A 165 -19.27 17.00 -10.11
CA MET A 165 -19.98 18.21 -9.69
C MET A 165 -21.35 18.36 -10.37
N LYS A 166 -21.68 17.50 -11.34
CA LYS A 166 -22.85 17.64 -12.23
C LYS A 166 -22.90 19.02 -12.89
N SER A 167 -21.72 19.54 -13.24
CA SER A 167 -21.58 20.89 -13.78
C SER A 167 -22.08 20.98 -15.22
N THR A 168 -22.67 22.12 -15.53
CA THR A 168 -23.12 22.53 -16.86
C THR A 168 -22.10 23.40 -17.58
N ALA A 169 -20.83 23.37 -17.14
CA ALA A 169 -19.73 24.12 -17.76
C ALA A 169 -19.63 23.84 -19.28
N PRO A 170 -19.39 24.87 -20.11
CA PRO A 170 -19.25 24.70 -21.54
C PRO A 170 -18.14 23.70 -21.89
N SER A 171 -18.39 22.82 -22.86
CA SER A 171 -17.39 21.84 -23.30
C SER A 171 -16.11 22.49 -23.86
N SER A 172 -16.20 23.71 -24.38
CA SER A 172 -15.05 24.54 -24.77
C SER A 172 -14.17 24.87 -23.57
N LEU A 173 -14.77 25.25 -22.43
CA LEU A 173 -14.07 25.53 -21.19
C LEU A 173 -13.32 24.28 -20.72
N ILE A 174 -14.03 23.15 -20.54
CA ILE A 174 -13.44 21.91 -20.02
C ILE A 174 -12.26 21.45 -20.89
N ARG A 175 -12.38 21.51 -22.23
CA ARG A 175 -11.30 21.14 -23.16
C ARG A 175 -10.09 22.08 -23.14
N SER A 176 -10.28 23.32 -22.72
CA SER A 176 -9.21 24.31 -22.57
C SER A 176 -8.51 24.25 -21.21
N LEU A 177 -8.93 23.35 -20.31
CA LEU A 177 -8.30 23.10 -19.03
C LEU A 177 -7.40 21.87 -19.13
N SER A 178 -6.28 21.90 -18.42
CA SER A 178 -5.39 20.75 -18.25
C SER A 178 -5.84 19.85 -17.10
N ASN A 179 -5.27 18.65 -17.02
CA ASN A 179 -5.42 17.76 -15.85
C ASN A 179 -4.60 18.21 -14.63
N SER A 180 -3.96 19.39 -14.69
CA SER A 180 -3.24 20.00 -13.58
C SER A 180 -4.16 20.99 -12.88
N TYR A 181 -4.67 20.59 -11.73
CA TYR A 181 -5.61 21.37 -10.92
C TYR A 181 -5.29 21.20 -9.44
N MET A 182 -5.83 22.11 -8.62
CA MET A 182 -5.73 22.02 -7.18
C MET A 182 -7.06 22.40 -6.54
N ILE A 183 -7.55 21.55 -5.66
CA ILE A 183 -8.69 21.83 -4.79
C ILE A 183 -8.14 21.94 -3.39
N GLY A 184 -8.47 23.00 -2.67
CA GLY A 184 -7.94 23.17 -1.33
C GLY A 184 -8.77 24.12 -0.50
N THR A 185 -8.37 24.22 0.75
CA THR A 185 -8.97 25.18 1.68
C THR A 185 -7.91 26.10 2.24
N TYR A 186 -8.30 27.35 2.44
CA TYR A 186 -7.49 28.36 3.11
C TYR A 186 -8.18 28.79 4.40
N THR A 187 -7.46 28.73 5.51
CA THR A 187 -7.98 29.14 6.82
C THR A 187 -7.25 30.40 7.27
N LYS A 188 -7.92 31.56 7.17
CA LYS A 188 -7.37 32.83 7.64
C LYS A 188 -7.58 33.03 9.14
N ASN A 189 -6.65 33.72 9.80
CA ASN A 189 -6.91 34.31 11.11
C ASN A 189 -8.00 35.40 11.05
N GLY A 190 -9.18 35.11 11.59
CA GLY A 190 -10.26 36.08 11.74
C GLY A 190 -10.74 36.14 13.18
N THR A 191 -10.61 37.29 13.82
CA THR A 191 -11.55 37.67 14.88
C THR A 191 -12.87 37.96 14.18
N GLY A 192 -13.86 37.07 14.31
CA GLY A 192 -15.20 37.38 13.83
C GLY A 192 -15.68 38.67 14.48
N SER A 193 -16.54 39.45 13.80
CA SER A 193 -17.15 40.69 14.34
C SER A 193 -17.98 40.48 15.62
N THR A 194 -18.05 39.25 16.13
CA THR A 194 -18.75 38.80 17.33
C THR A 194 -17.83 38.29 18.44
N GLY A 195 -16.49 38.44 18.32
CA GLY A 195 -15.56 37.91 19.33
C GLY A 195 -15.48 36.37 19.36
N THR A 196 -16.03 35.70 18.34
CA THR A 196 -15.90 34.27 18.09
C THR A 196 -14.79 34.01 17.09
N THR A 197 -13.87 33.10 17.42
CA THR A 197 -12.82 32.61 16.54
C THR A 197 -13.43 31.61 15.56
N ASP A 198 -14.26 32.09 14.63
CA ASP A 198 -14.86 31.24 13.60
C ASP A 198 -13.83 31.04 12.47
N SER A 199 -12.86 30.15 12.71
CA SER A 199 -11.86 29.72 11.73
C SER A 199 -12.47 28.74 10.73
N ASN A 200 -13.48 29.19 9.99
CA ASN A 200 -14.08 28.38 8.94
C ASN A 200 -13.19 28.42 7.67
N PRO A 201 -12.70 27.27 7.19
CA PRO A 201 -11.89 27.20 5.99
C PRO A 201 -12.69 27.65 4.76
N ASN A 202 -12.09 28.55 3.97
CA ASN A 202 -12.60 28.97 2.67
C ASN A 202 -12.13 28.00 1.58
N LEU A 203 -13.03 27.60 0.69
CA LEU A 203 -12.70 26.67 -0.39
C LEU A 203 -12.07 27.44 -1.56
N PHE A 204 -11.10 26.84 -2.22
CA PHE A 204 -10.59 27.34 -3.49
C PHE A 204 -10.38 26.20 -4.49
N LEU A 205 -10.50 26.55 -5.76
CA LEU A 205 -10.19 25.73 -6.92
C LEU A 205 -9.17 26.49 -7.76
N ILE A 206 -8.11 25.82 -8.18
CA ILE A 206 -7.13 26.33 -9.14
C ILE A 206 -7.15 25.39 -10.34
N PHE A 207 -7.35 25.93 -11.53
CA PHE A 207 -7.31 25.19 -12.78
C PHE A 207 -6.23 25.79 -13.69
N GLN A 208 -5.41 24.94 -14.30
CA GLN A 208 -4.47 25.39 -15.33
C GLN A 208 -5.12 25.36 -16.71
N SER A 209 -5.12 26.50 -17.38
CA SER A 209 -5.53 26.70 -18.77
C SER A 209 -4.43 26.27 -19.74
N THR A 210 -4.81 25.55 -20.79
CA THR A 210 -3.95 25.24 -21.95
C THR A 210 -4.09 26.29 -23.06
N ASP A 211 -5.22 27.01 -23.10
CA ASP A 211 -5.46 28.14 -23.98
C ASP A 211 -6.30 29.21 -23.28
N TYR A 212 -5.63 30.31 -22.92
CA TYR A 212 -6.22 31.42 -22.19
C TYR A 212 -7.48 31.99 -22.88
N SER A 213 -7.47 32.11 -24.21
CA SER A 213 -8.57 32.77 -24.93
C SER A 213 -9.83 31.92 -24.88
N TYR A 214 -9.68 30.61 -25.07
CA TYR A 214 -10.81 29.67 -24.96
C TYR A 214 -11.29 29.53 -23.52
N THR A 215 -10.38 29.48 -22.54
CA THR A 215 -10.78 29.40 -21.13
C THR A 215 -11.51 30.66 -20.69
N TYR A 216 -11.03 31.84 -21.04
CA TYR A 216 -11.68 33.11 -20.70
C TYR A 216 -13.08 33.21 -21.32
N ALA A 217 -13.22 32.93 -22.62
CA ALA A 217 -14.51 32.92 -23.29
C ALA A 217 -15.47 31.87 -22.68
N GLY A 218 -14.95 30.69 -22.36
CA GLY A 218 -15.71 29.63 -21.70
C GLY A 218 -16.19 29.99 -20.30
N MET A 219 -15.38 30.73 -19.52
CA MET A 219 -15.79 31.24 -18.20
C MET A 219 -16.94 32.24 -18.32
N LEU A 220 -16.87 33.19 -19.25
CA LEU A 220 -17.95 34.14 -19.49
C LEU A 220 -19.26 33.46 -19.89
N GLU A 221 -19.18 32.37 -20.66
CA GLU A 221 -20.36 31.58 -20.99
C GLU A 221 -20.88 30.79 -19.77
N TRP A 222 -19.98 30.23 -18.96
CA TRP A 222 -20.34 29.46 -17.76
C TRP A 222 -20.99 30.31 -16.68
N GLU A 223 -20.70 31.62 -16.60
CA GLU A 223 -21.31 32.55 -15.64
C GLU A 223 -22.85 32.43 -15.52
N LYS A 224 -23.52 32.04 -16.62
CA LYS A 224 -24.98 31.86 -16.70
C LYS A 224 -25.51 30.75 -15.79
N THR A 225 -24.69 29.74 -15.50
CA THR A 225 -25.09 28.54 -14.73
C THR A 225 -24.13 28.18 -13.60
N MET A 226 -22.94 28.78 -13.59
CA MET A 226 -21.86 28.50 -12.65
C MET A 226 -22.30 28.63 -11.18
N ALA A 227 -23.15 29.61 -10.84
CA ALA A 227 -23.57 29.79 -9.47
C ALA A 227 -24.39 28.60 -8.94
N GLY A 228 -25.28 28.05 -9.77
CA GLY A 228 -26.06 26.85 -9.47
C GLY A 228 -25.20 25.59 -9.41
N ASP A 229 -24.22 25.46 -10.31
CA ASP A 229 -23.25 24.35 -10.33
C ASP A 229 -22.40 24.35 -9.05
N MET A 230 -21.98 25.53 -8.58
CA MET A 230 -21.08 25.70 -7.43
C MET A 230 -21.81 25.79 -6.09
N PHE A 231 -23.15 25.84 -6.10
CA PHE A 231 -23.99 26.13 -4.93
C PHE A 231 -23.71 25.18 -3.75
N ASP A 232 -23.72 23.87 -4.01
CA ASP A 232 -23.54 22.85 -2.95
C ASP A 232 -22.06 22.72 -2.54
N LEU A 233 -21.14 22.95 -3.48
CA LEU A 233 -19.71 22.84 -3.24
C LEU A 233 -19.19 23.96 -2.33
N PHE A 234 -19.67 25.19 -2.54
CA PHE A 234 -19.28 26.34 -1.73
C PHE A 234 -20.21 26.60 -0.55
N GLU A 235 -21.29 25.81 -0.39
CA GLU A 235 -22.29 25.95 0.68
C GLU A 235 -22.80 27.41 0.79
N PHE A 236 -23.27 27.99 -0.33
CA PHE A 236 -23.69 29.39 -0.37
C PHE A 236 -24.73 29.71 0.69
N ASN A 237 -24.39 30.62 1.61
CA ASN A 237 -25.32 31.14 2.62
C ASN A 237 -26.18 32.26 2.02
N THR A 238 -27.24 31.86 1.32
CA THR A 238 -28.20 32.75 0.66
C THR A 238 -29.62 32.18 0.78
N ASN A 239 -30.63 33.05 0.64
CA ASN A 239 -32.03 32.63 0.57
C ASN A 239 -32.41 32.13 -0.83
N ASP A 240 -31.59 32.43 -1.84
CA ASP A 240 -31.79 31.98 -3.22
C ASP A 240 -31.69 30.46 -3.34
N ASN A 241 -32.55 29.86 -4.17
CA ASN A 241 -32.29 28.53 -4.69
C ASN A 241 -31.29 28.56 -5.89
N LYS A 242 -30.87 27.37 -6.34
CA LYS A 242 -29.92 27.21 -7.48
C LYS A 242 -30.37 27.89 -8.78
N ILE A 243 -31.67 28.03 -9.02
CA ILE A 243 -32.20 28.63 -10.24
C ILE A 243 -32.22 30.16 -10.11
N GLU A 244 -32.58 30.68 -8.93
CA GLU A 244 -32.60 32.11 -8.63
C GLU A 244 -31.20 32.70 -8.63
N ILE A 245 -30.22 32.00 -8.03
CA ILE A 245 -28.85 32.49 -7.96
C ILE A 245 -28.22 32.66 -9.35
N ASN A 246 -28.57 31.80 -10.31
CA ASN A 246 -28.11 31.88 -11.70
C ASN A 246 -28.64 33.10 -12.46
N LYS A 247 -29.73 33.72 -11.99
CA LYS A 247 -30.27 34.95 -12.60
C LYS A 247 -29.51 36.20 -12.14
N ARG A 248 -28.68 36.08 -11.10
CA ARG A 248 -27.89 37.20 -10.59
C ARG A 248 -26.78 37.55 -11.57
N LYS A 249 -26.45 38.84 -11.62
CA LYS A 249 -25.42 39.36 -12.53
C LYS A 249 -24.06 39.34 -11.86
N TRP A 250 -23.09 38.79 -12.58
CA TRP A 250 -21.67 38.95 -12.26
C TRP A 250 -21.23 40.39 -12.46
N ARG A 251 -20.30 40.86 -11.61
CA ARG A 251 -19.73 42.20 -11.65
C ARG A 251 -18.21 42.14 -11.72
N ASP A 252 -17.64 43.13 -12.39
CA ASP A 252 -16.19 43.35 -12.42
C ASP A 252 -15.73 44.05 -11.14
N ILE A 253 -14.62 43.55 -10.59
CA ILE A 253 -13.88 44.17 -9.48
C ILE A 253 -12.38 44.01 -9.73
N ILE A 254 -11.58 44.73 -8.96
CA ILE A 254 -10.12 44.61 -8.99
C ILE A 254 -9.64 44.06 -7.65
N ILE A 255 -8.88 42.95 -7.69
CA ILE A 255 -8.23 42.35 -6.53
C ILE A 255 -6.74 42.25 -6.81
N SER A 256 -5.91 42.85 -5.95
CA SER A 256 -4.44 42.80 -6.09
C SER A 256 -3.94 43.21 -7.49
N ASN A 257 -4.53 44.28 -8.03
CA ASN A 257 -4.23 44.83 -9.36
C ASN A 257 -4.49 43.85 -10.52
N LYS A 258 -5.51 42.98 -10.37
CA LYS A 258 -5.99 42.06 -11.40
C LYS A 258 -7.51 42.12 -11.47
N ASP A 259 -8.04 42.02 -12.68
CA ASP A 259 -9.48 41.96 -12.90
C ASP A 259 -10.04 40.63 -12.40
N ALA A 260 -11.08 40.73 -11.58
CA ALA A 260 -11.79 39.60 -11.01
C ALA A 260 -13.29 39.77 -11.20
N ARG A 261 -13.98 38.64 -11.26
CA ARG A 261 -15.43 38.58 -11.44
C ARG A 261 -16.03 38.06 -10.16
N VAL A 262 -17.08 38.74 -9.70
CA VAL A 262 -17.73 38.44 -8.43
C VAL A 262 -19.24 38.35 -8.59
N LEU A 263 -19.82 37.37 -7.91
CA LEU A 263 -21.26 37.27 -7.75
C LEU A 263 -21.66 37.69 -6.35
N PHE A 264 -22.75 38.44 -6.26
CA PHE A 264 -23.32 38.91 -5.00
C PHE A 264 -24.66 38.24 -4.76
N ASN A 265 -24.98 37.97 -3.49
CA ASN A 265 -26.30 37.50 -3.11
C ASN A 265 -27.32 38.65 -3.02
N GLU A 266 -28.51 38.31 -2.56
CA GLU A 266 -29.66 39.19 -2.34
C GLU A 266 -29.36 40.37 -1.41
N ASN A 267 -28.50 40.14 -0.42
CA ASN A 267 -28.09 41.12 0.57
C ASN A 267 -26.87 41.95 0.12
N ASN A 268 -26.51 41.88 -1.17
CA ASN A 268 -25.33 42.53 -1.75
C ASN A 268 -24.01 42.10 -1.06
N LYS A 269 -23.97 40.88 -0.50
CA LYS A 269 -22.76 40.26 0.03
C LYS A 269 -22.13 39.39 -1.07
N PRO A 270 -20.80 39.48 -1.29
CA PRO A 270 -20.13 38.64 -2.27
C PRO A 270 -20.12 37.17 -1.79
N ILE A 271 -20.35 36.25 -2.72
CA ILE A 271 -20.47 34.81 -2.41
C ILE A 271 -19.47 33.93 -3.15
N ILE A 272 -19.04 34.34 -4.35
CA ILE A 272 -18.03 33.64 -5.13
C ILE A 272 -17.29 34.62 -6.02
N TYR A 273 -16.02 34.31 -6.23
CA TYR A 273 -15.09 35.04 -7.07
C TYR A 273 -14.46 34.07 -8.06
N TYR A 274 -14.17 34.55 -9.26
CA TYR A 274 -13.14 33.95 -10.09
C TYR A 274 -12.19 34.99 -10.65
N ILE A 275 -10.95 34.59 -10.87
CA ILE A 275 -9.85 35.48 -11.26
C ILE A 275 -8.80 34.70 -12.04
N PHE A 276 -8.29 35.29 -13.11
CA PHE A 276 -7.10 34.80 -13.81
C PHE A 276 -5.87 35.46 -13.18
N ILE A 277 -5.07 34.68 -12.45
CA ILE A 277 -3.84 35.19 -11.83
C ILE A 277 -2.79 35.52 -12.91
N ASP A 278 -2.73 34.67 -13.92
CA ASP A 278 -1.98 34.86 -15.15
C ASP A 278 -2.73 34.14 -16.29
N LYS A 279 -2.06 33.93 -17.43
CA LYS A 279 -2.69 33.26 -18.58
C LYS A 279 -2.95 31.78 -18.37
N GLU A 280 -2.29 31.16 -17.40
CA GLU A 280 -2.36 29.73 -17.13
C GLU A 280 -3.23 29.45 -15.90
N ASN A 281 -3.20 30.28 -14.86
CA ASN A 281 -3.81 29.98 -13.57
C ASN A 281 -5.16 30.69 -13.37
N LEU A 282 -6.25 29.93 -13.49
CA LEU A 282 -7.61 30.35 -13.11
C LEU A 282 -7.90 29.93 -11.67
N VAL A 283 -8.36 30.86 -10.84
CA VAL A 283 -8.74 30.61 -9.45
C VAL A 283 -10.23 30.91 -9.26
N ILE A 284 -10.93 30.03 -8.54
CA ILE A 284 -12.32 30.18 -8.11
C ILE A 284 -12.38 29.99 -6.60
N THR A 285 -12.98 30.91 -5.86
CA THR A 285 -13.05 30.84 -4.39
C THR A 285 -14.17 31.70 -3.81
N ASP A 286 -14.54 31.46 -2.56
CA ASP A 286 -15.46 32.30 -1.75
C ASP A 286 -14.72 33.40 -0.95
N SER A 287 -13.39 33.51 -1.06
CA SER A 287 -12.60 34.42 -0.22
C SER A 287 -11.54 35.23 -0.96
N VAL A 288 -11.59 36.55 -0.78
CA VAL A 288 -10.57 37.49 -1.28
C VAL A 288 -9.21 37.23 -0.63
N ASP A 289 -9.20 36.77 0.61
CA ASP A 289 -7.95 36.48 1.31
C ASP A 289 -7.27 35.21 0.77
N ALA A 290 -8.06 34.20 0.40
CA ALA A 290 -7.54 33.03 -0.31
C ALA A 290 -6.90 33.44 -1.64
N ILE A 291 -7.51 34.36 -2.39
CA ILE A 291 -6.92 34.88 -3.64
C ILE A 291 -5.53 35.51 -3.38
N LYS A 292 -5.42 36.37 -2.35
CA LYS A 292 -4.16 37.03 -2.01
C LYS A 292 -3.07 36.02 -1.64
N GLU A 293 -3.42 35.01 -0.84
CA GLU A 293 -2.47 33.98 -0.45
C GLU A 293 -2.04 33.13 -1.64
N ILE A 294 -2.97 32.71 -2.51
CA ILE A 294 -2.68 31.94 -3.72
C ILE A 294 -1.74 32.73 -4.65
N ILE A 295 -1.99 34.02 -4.86
CA ILE A 295 -1.10 34.90 -5.64
C ILE A 295 0.31 34.89 -5.03
N SER A 296 0.42 35.06 -3.71
CA SER A 296 1.72 35.05 -3.00
C SER A 296 2.48 33.74 -3.23
N LYS A 297 1.82 32.59 -3.09
CA LYS A 297 2.43 31.26 -3.29
C LYS A 297 2.86 31.01 -4.74
N LEU A 298 2.06 31.45 -5.71
CA LEU A 298 2.39 31.33 -7.13
C LEU A 298 3.63 32.17 -7.48
N ILE A 299 3.72 33.40 -6.95
CA ILE A 299 4.90 34.24 -7.13
C ILE A 299 6.15 33.55 -6.58
N ILE A 300 6.10 33.05 -5.33
CA ILE A 300 7.23 32.36 -4.69
C ILE A 300 7.68 31.14 -5.51
N LYS A 301 6.74 30.33 -6.02
CA LYS A 301 7.05 29.15 -6.84
C LYS A 301 7.76 29.51 -8.15
N ASN A 302 7.41 30.64 -8.76
CA ASN A 302 8.00 31.08 -10.03
C ASN A 302 9.38 31.74 -9.88
N ILE A 303 9.78 32.10 -8.66
CA ILE A 303 11.14 32.57 -8.37
C ILE A 303 12.05 31.33 -8.37
N LYS A 304 12.71 31.05 -9.51
CA LYS A 304 13.82 30.09 -9.55
C LYS A 304 14.92 30.58 -8.60
N PRO A 305 15.51 29.70 -7.76
CA PRO A 305 16.71 30.08 -7.02
C PRO A 305 17.81 30.43 -8.04
N LEU A 306 18.42 31.61 -7.84
CA LEU A 306 19.57 32.12 -8.60
C LEU A 306 20.78 31.19 -8.47
#